data_AF-A0A8H7I5S1-F1
#
_entry.id   AF-A0A8H7I5S1-F1
#
_cell.length_a   1.000
_cell.length_b   1.000
_cell.length_c   1.000
_cell.angle_alpha   90.00
_cell.angle_beta   90.00
_cell.angle_gamma   90.00
#
_symmetry.space_group_name_H-M   'P 1'
#
loop_
_entity.id
_entity.type
_entity.pdbx_description
1 polymer ?
#
loop_
_entity_poly.entity_id
_entity_poly.type
_entity_poly.pdbx_seq_one_letter_code
_entity_poly.pdbx_strand_id
1 'polypeptide(L)'
;MHQHSPLDCAASSTSAPPPTALSIYLASPLVSEAEVNQRGDLLQFWESEVNTGLALGRLALDILIAPSSSVDVERAFSGGRMSVNYRQHGTSLATFRAKMAVGSWFGTPLLSDVTEVVGMIEGKGETKKPLDID
;
A
#
# COMPACT_ATOMS: atom_id res chain seq x y z
N MET A 1 -69.70 -30.83 7.15
CA MET A 1 -69.05 -29.88 6.24
C MET A 1 -67.98 -29.14 7.04
N HIS A 2 -66.75 -29.64 7.01
CA HIS A 2 -65.60 -29.01 7.69
C HIS A 2 -64.89 -28.12 6.67
N GLN A 3 -65.00 -26.81 6.84
CA GLN A 3 -64.28 -25.82 6.06
C GLN A 3 -62.83 -25.77 6.55
N HIS A 4 -61.88 -26.18 5.72
CA HIS A 4 -60.46 -25.92 5.93
C HIS A 4 -60.18 -24.49 5.45
N SER A 5 -59.83 -23.59 6.38
CA SER A 5 -59.21 -22.31 6.01
C SER A 5 -57.75 -22.57 5.62
N PRO A 6 -57.23 -21.95 4.55
CA PRO A 6 -55.83 -22.07 4.19
C PRO A 6 -54.99 -21.21 5.13
N LEU A 7 -53.83 -21.73 5.50
CA LEU A 7 -52.78 -20.96 6.16
C LEU A 7 -52.25 -19.94 5.14
N ASP A 8 -52.47 -18.66 5.40
CA ASP A 8 -51.82 -17.58 4.68
C ASP A 8 -50.31 -17.70 4.90
N CYS A 9 -49.60 -18.19 3.89
CA CYS A 9 -48.16 -18.06 3.79
C CYS A 9 -47.85 -16.58 3.61
N ALA A 10 -47.58 -15.88 4.71
CA ALA A 10 -46.94 -14.58 4.66
C ALA A 10 -45.64 -14.73 3.88
N ALA A 11 -45.61 -14.19 2.66
CA ALA A 11 -44.41 -14.07 1.88
C ALA A 11 -43.42 -13.22 2.68
N SER A 12 -42.36 -13.85 3.18
CA SER A 12 -41.19 -13.12 3.68
C SER A 12 -40.69 -12.25 2.54
N SER A 13 -40.90 -10.95 2.67
CA SER A 13 -40.26 -9.93 1.85
C SER A 13 -38.75 -10.07 2.02
N THR A 14 -38.11 -10.85 1.14
CA THR A 14 -36.65 -10.85 1.00
C THR A 14 -36.27 -9.49 0.45
N SER A 15 -36.05 -8.54 1.36
CA SER A 15 -35.32 -7.32 1.08
C SER A 15 -33.92 -7.74 0.64
N ALA A 16 -33.53 -7.39 -0.59
CA ALA A 16 -32.18 -7.62 -1.08
C ALA A 16 -31.15 -7.07 -0.06
N PRO A 17 -30.03 -7.77 0.16
CA PRO A 17 -28.98 -7.27 1.04
C PRO A 17 -28.48 -5.91 0.53
N PRO A 18 -28.06 -5.01 1.44
CA PRO A 18 -27.56 -3.71 1.04
C PRO A 18 -26.35 -3.87 0.10
N PRO A 19 -26.24 -3.03 -0.94
CA PRO A 19 -25.15 -3.14 -1.90
C PRO A 19 -23.80 -2.97 -1.19
N THR A 20 -22.94 -3.96 -1.38
CA THR A 20 -21.55 -3.94 -0.89
C THR A 20 -20.69 -2.99 -1.72
N ALA A 21 -19.55 -2.55 -1.17
CA ALA A 21 -18.59 -1.71 -1.90
C ALA A 21 -18.13 -2.35 -3.22
N LEU A 22 -17.94 -3.69 -3.23
CA LEU A 22 -17.58 -4.44 -4.44
C LEU A 22 -18.69 -4.40 -5.49
N SER A 23 -19.96 -4.60 -5.10
CA SER A 23 -21.08 -4.52 -6.05
C SER A 23 -21.30 -3.12 -6.60
N ILE A 24 -21.04 -2.07 -5.81
CA ILE A 24 -21.11 -0.67 -6.28
C ILE A 24 -20.02 -0.44 -7.33
N TYR A 25 -18.79 -0.91 -7.09
CA TYR A 25 -17.69 -0.79 -8.04
C TYR A 25 -17.95 -1.55 -9.35
N LEU A 26 -18.43 -2.79 -9.27
CA LEU A 26 -18.74 -3.56 -10.48
C LEU A 26 -19.90 -2.96 -11.30
N ALA A 27 -20.79 -2.21 -10.66
CA ALA A 27 -21.86 -1.48 -11.33
C ALA A 27 -21.44 -0.08 -11.82
N SER A 28 -20.27 0.41 -11.38
CA SER A 28 -19.77 1.73 -11.76
C SER A 28 -19.26 1.73 -13.20
N PRO A 29 -19.35 2.86 -13.92
CA PRO A 29 -18.78 2.99 -15.26
C PRO A 29 -17.29 2.67 -15.27
N LEU A 30 -16.81 2.06 -16.36
CA LEU A 30 -15.38 1.85 -16.58
C LEU A 30 -14.68 3.20 -16.72
N VAL A 31 -13.64 3.40 -15.93
CA VAL A 31 -12.74 4.56 -16.03
C VAL A 31 -11.73 4.29 -17.13
N SER A 32 -11.52 5.26 -18.02
CA SER A 32 -10.56 5.13 -19.10
C SER A 32 -9.11 5.27 -18.60
N GLU A 33 -8.16 4.60 -19.24
CA GLU A 33 -6.74 4.74 -18.89
C GLU A 33 -6.25 6.19 -19.00
N ALA A 34 -6.75 6.95 -19.97
CA ALA A 34 -6.42 8.36 -20.12
C ALA A 34 -6.85 9.20 -18.91
N GLU A 35 -8.02 8.90 -18.33
CA GLU A 35 -8.50 9.57 -17.12
C GLU A 35 -7.67 9.19 -15.89
N VAL A 36 -7.27 7.92 -15.77
CA VAL A 36 -6.36 7.46 -14.71
C VAL A 36 -5.01 8.17 -14.80
N ASN A 37 -4.43 8.23 -16.00
CA ASN A 37 -3.14 8.86 -16.23
C ASN A 37 -3.19 10.38 -16.01
N GLN A 38 -4.31 11.04 -16.33
CA GLN A 38 -4.51 12.45 -16.02
C GLN A 38 -4.46 12.74 -14.50
N ARG A 39 -4.85 11.75 -13.67
CA ARG A 39 -4.83 11.84 -12.20
C ARG A 39 -3.51 11.38 -11.58
N GLY A 40 -2.47 11.14 -12.40
CA GLY A 40 -1.12 10.79 -11.94
C GLY A 40 -0.91 9.31 -11.67
N ASP A 41 -1.49 8.49 -12.55
CA ASP A 41 -1.37 7.02 -12.62
C ASP A 41 -2.28 6.25 -11.65
N LEU A 42 -2.22 4.93 -11.77
CA LEU A 42 -3.15 4.01 -11.09
C LEU A 42 -3.07 4.08 -9.57
N LEU A 43 -1.88 4.27 -9.00
CA LEU A 43 -1.70 4.37 -7.54
C LEU A 43 -2.31 5.67 -7.00
N GLN A 44 -2.09 6.81 -7.68
CA GLN A 44 -2.67 8.09 -7.25
C GLN A 44 -4.18 8.12 -7.44
N PHE A 45 -4.69 7.49 -8.51
CA PHE A 45 -6.12 7.29 -8.69
C PHE A 45 -6.76 6.58 -7.49
N TRP A 46 -6.23 5.42 -7.10
CA TRP A 46 -6.78 4.65 -5.97
C TRP A 46 -6.55 5.32 -4.62
N GLU A 47 -5.45 6.07 -4.46
CA GLU A 47 -5.23 6.93 -3.29
C GLU A 47 -6.31 8.01 -3.16
N SER A 48 -6.74 8.61 -4.28
CA SER A 48 -7.86 9.55 -4.28
C SER A 48 -9.19 8.88 -3.92
N GLU A 49 -9.41 7.63 -4.35
CA GLU A 49 -10.60 6.83 -4.04
C GLU A 49 -10.64 6.29 -2.61
N VAL A 50 -9.52 6.24 -1.88
CA VAL A 50 -9.58 5.96 -0.43
C VAL A 50 -10.39 7.04 0.29
N ASN A 51 -10.34 8.28 -0.18
CA ASN A 51 -11.03 9.40 0.43
C ASN A 51 -12.53 9.45 0.12
N THR A 52 -13.01 8.66 -0.86
CA THR A 52 -14.44 8.55 -1.18
C THR A 52 -15.21 7.65 -0.20
N GLY A 53 -14.50 6.98 0.72
CA GLY A 53 -15.08 6.23 1.83
C GLY A 53 -15.46 4.78 1.48
N LEU A 54 -15.18 4.33 0.26
CA LEU A 54 -15.31 2.94 -0.12
C LEU A 54 -14.11 2.15 0.41
N ALA A 55 -14.36 1.11 1.22
CA ALA A 55 -13.31 0.20 1.71
C ALA A 55 -12.48 -0.44 0.57
N LEU A 56 -12.97 -0.37 -0.66
CA LEU A 56 -12.33 -0.88 -1.86
C LEU A 56 -11.04 -0.13 -2.24
N GLY A 57 -10.95 1.18 -1.98
CA GLY A 57 -9.74 1.93 -2.33
C GLY A 57 -8.49 1.41 -1.62
N ARG A 58 -8.64 1.06 -0.34
CA ARG A 58 -7.56 0.44 0.45
C ARG A 58 -7.17 -0.94 -0.07
N LEU A 59 -8.17 -1.78 -0.40
CA LEU A 59 -7.93 -3.10 -0.98
C LEU A 59 -7.16 -3.00 -2.31
N ALA A 60 -7.55 -2.07 -3.18
CA ALA A 60 -6.88 -1.87 -4.46
C ALA A 60 -5.41 -1.45 -4.26
N LEU A 61 -5.14 -0.51 -3.35
CA LEU A 61 -3.77 -0.11 -3.03
C LEU A 61 -2.94 -1.27 -2.47
N ASP A 62 -3.48 -2.04 -1.53
CA ASP A 62 -2.76 -3.19 -0.95
C ASP A 62 -2.35 -4.21 -2.03
N ILE A 63 -3.21 -4.44 -3.03
CA ILE A 63 -2.92 -5.32 -4.16
C ILE A 63 -1.87 -4.70 -5.09
N LEU A 64 -1.97 -3.41 -5.40
CA LEU A 64 -1.11 -2.74 -6.37
C LEU A 64 0.30 -2.43 -5.85
N ILE A 65 0.46 -2.22 -4.54
CA ILE A 65 1.75 -1.95 -3.90
C ILE A 65 2.52 -3.27 -3.67
N ALA A 66 1.83 -4.41 -3.70
CA ALA A 66 2.48 -5.71 -3.61
C ALA A 66 3.41 -5.93 -4.83
N PRO A 67 4.71 -6.21 -4.60
CA PRO A 67 5.63 -6.49 -5.70
C PRO A 67 5.16 -7.69 -6.52
N SER A 68 5.21 -7.58 -7.84
CA SER A 68 4.84 -8.68 -8.75
C SER A 68 5.87 -9.82 -8.79
N SER A 69 7.07 -9.60 -8.25
CA SER A 69 8.15 -10.59 -8.22
C SER A 69 9.05 -10.44 -6.99
N SER A 70 9.79 -11.51 -6.66
CA SER A 70 10.84 -11.48 -5.63
C SER A 70 12.15 -10.85 -6.09
N VAL A 71 12.25 -10.45 -7.37
CA VAL A 71 13.51 -10.00 -7.98
C VAL A 71 14.06 -8.76 -7.29
N ASP A 72 13.22 -7.81 -6.90
CA ASP A 72 13.66 -6.59 -6.20
C ASP A 72 14.29 -6.91 -4.83
N VAL A 73 13.66 -7.83 -4.09
CA VAL A 73 14.17 -8.32 -2.81
C VAL A 73 15.47 -9.11 -3.01
N GLU A 74 15.53 -9.98 -4.01
CA GLU A 74 16.72 -10.75 -4.35
C GLU A 74 17.89 -9.88 -4.81
N ARG A 75 17.62 -8.79 -5.55
CA ARG A 75 18.64 -7.81 -5.95
C ARG A 75 19.25 -7.14 -4.73
N ALA A 76 18.43 -6.75 -3.75
CA ALA A 76 18.92 -6.23 -2.48
C ALA A 76 19.79 -7.26 -1.73
N PHE A 77 19.36 -8.52 -1.66
CA PHE A 77 20.12 -9.59 -1.00
C PHE A 77 21.38 -10.03 -1.76
N SER A 78 21.41 -9.92 -3.09
CA SER A 78 22.56 -10.29 -3.92
C SER A 78 23.78 -9.42 -3.59
N GLY A 79 23.60 -8.10 -3.46
CA GLY A 79 24.63 -7.20 -2.94
C GLY A 79 24.99 -7.49 -1.48
N GLY A 80 23.99 -7.91 -0.68
CA GLY A 80 24.16 -8.33 0.70
C GLY A 80 25.06 -9.56 0.90
N ARG A 81 25.20 -10.46 -0.09
CA ARG A 81 26.05 -11.67 0.02
C ARG A 81 27.51 -11.36 0.36
N MET A 82 28.05 -10.24 -0.10
CA MET A 82 29.42 -9.80 0.26
C MET A 82 29.55 -9.37 1.73
N SER A 83 28.42 -9.07 2.39
CA SER A 83 28.35 -8.80 3.84
C SER A 83 28.05 -10.06 4.66
N VAL A 84 27.60 -11.14 4.00
CA VAL A 84 27.18 -12.38 4.67
C VAL A 84 28.25 -13.47 4.57
N ASN A 85 29.21 -13.40 3.63
CA ASN A 85 30.18 -14.48 3.46
C ASN A 85 31.68 -14.12 3.58
N TYR A 86 32.36 -15.05 4.26
CA TYR A 86 33.76 -15.37 4.46
C TYR A 86 34.72 -14.36 5.12
N ARG A 87 34.60 -13.05 4.90
CA ARG A 87 35.57 -12.07 5.49
C ARG A 87 35.05 -11.30 6.71
N GLN A 88 33.81 -11.51 7.12
CA GLN A 88 33.17 -10.85 8.26
C GLN A 88 32.83 -11.86 9.36
N HIS A 89 33.84 -12.42 10.01
CA HIS A 89 33.62 -13.09 11.29
C HIS A 89 33.27 -12.00 12.32
N GLY A 90 31.97 -11.77 12.58
CA GLY A 90 31.55 -10.95 13.72
C GLY A 90 30.54 -9.83 13.48
N THR A 91 29.84 -9.78 12.34
CA THR A 91 28.68 -8.85 12.23
C THR A 91 27.49 -9.42 12.97
N SER A 92 26.98 -8.67 13.95
CA SER A 92 25.74 -9.04 14.64
C SER A 92 24.55 -9.00 13.69
N LEU A 93 23.51 -9.79 13.96
CA LEU A 93 22.25 -9.75 13.19
C LEU A 93 21.64 -8.34 13.17
N ALA A 94 21.77 -7.59 14.26
CA ALA A 94 21.29 -6.22 14.36
C ALA A 94 22.05 -5.30 13.38
N THR A 95 23.38 -5.38 13.34
CA THR A 95 24.22 -4.61 12.41
C THR A 95 23.92 -4.98 10.95
N PHE A 96 23.73 -6.27 10.66
CA PHE A 96 23.35 -6.73 9.33
C PHE A 96 22.00 -6.13 8.88
N ARG A 97 20.97 -6.20 9.73
CA ARG A 97 19.64 -5.62 9.44
C ARG A 97 19.71 -4.11 9.25
N ALA A 98 20.43 -3.40 10.12
CA ALA A 98 20.60 -1.95 10.00
C ALA A 98 21.27 -1.58 8.67
N LYS A 99 22.33 -2.29 8.29
CA LYS A 99 23.02 -2.07 7.01
C LYS A 99 22.10 -2.31 5.80
N MET A 100 21.29 -3.37 5.83
CA MET A 100 20.31 -3.65 4.78
C MET A 100 19.22 -2.57 4.69
N ALA A 101 18.69 -2.11 5.83
CA ALA A 101 17.68 -1.06 5.88
C ALA A 101 18.21 0.27 5.32
N VAL A 102 19.39 0.72 5.79
CA VAL A 102 20.04 1.95 5.30
C VAL A 102 20.33 1.84 3.80
N GLY A 103 20.83 0.69 3.34
CA GLY A 103 21.07 0.45 1.91
C GLY A 103 19.78 0.46 1.07
N SER A 104 18.66 0.03 1.64
CA SER A 104 17.35 0.07 0.97
C SER A 104 16.74 1.47 0.92
N TRP A 105 17.07 2.35 1.86
CA TRP A 105 16.56 3.73 1.89
C TRP A 105 17.40 4.69 1.06
N PHE A 106 18.68 4.39 0.86
CA PHE A 106 19.59 5.27 0.14
C PHE A 106 19.11 5.54 -1.30
N GLY A 107 19.01 6.81 -1.68
CA GLY A 107 18.50 7.26 -2.98
C GLY A 107 16.97 7.23 -3.10
N THR A 108 16.25 6.90 -2.02
CA THR A 108 14.79 7.04 -1.93
C THR A 108 14.42 8.33 -1.20
N PRO A 109 13.15 8.78 -1.25
CA PRO A 109 12.70 9.93 -0.44
C PRO A 109 12.90 9.76 1.08
N LEU A 110 13.13 8.54 1.58
CA LEU A 110 13.41 8.27 2.99
C LEU A 110 14.87 8.57 3.38
N LEU A 111 15.81 8.43 2.44
CA LEU A 111 17.21 8.79 2.63
C LEU A 111 17.81 9.19 1.30
N SER A 112 17.62 10.46 0.93
CA SER A 112 18.03 10.97 -0.36
C SER A 112 19.55 11.08 -0.50
N ASP A 113 20.23 11.48 0.58
CA ASP A 113 21.68 11.66 0.61
C ASP A 113 22.29 11.31 1.98
N VAL A 114 23.55 10.90 1.98
CA VAL A 114 24.32 10.55 3.18
C VAL A 114 24.54 11.76 4.10
N THR A 115 24.55 12.98 3.53
CA THR A 115 24.72 14.22 4.29
C THR A 115 23.63 14.42 5.34
N GLU A 116 22.41 13.94 5.08
CA GLU A 116 21.29 13.97 6.02
C GLU A 116 21.60 13.15 7.28
N VAL A 117 22.16 11.94 7.11
CA VAL A 117 22.58 11.07 8.22
C VAL A 117 23.72 11.70 9.02
N VAL A 118 24.68 12.30 8.33
CA VAL A 118 25.80 13.00 8.98
C VAL A 118 25.26 14.14 9.84
N GLY A 119 24.33 14.95 9.31
CA GLY A 119 23.66 15.99 10.08
C GLY A 119 22.92 15.46 11.32
N MET A 120 22.21 14.34 11.20
CA MET A 120 21.53 13.69 12.33
C MET A 120 22.53 13.22 13.42
N ILE A 121 23.65 12.62 13.02
CA ILE A 121 24.69 12.14 13.96
C ILE A 121 25.44 13.30 14.63
N GLU A 122 25.70 14.37 13.88
CA GLU A 122 26.33 15.59 14.39
C GLU A 122 25.38 16.45 15.27
N GLY A 123 24.12 16.03 15.43
CA GLY A 123 23.11 16.75 16.23
C GLY A 123 22.53 17.99 15.53
N LYS A 124 22.80 18.14 14.23
CA LYS A 124 22.25 19.15 13.32
C LYS A 124 20.96 18.63 12.67
N GLY A 125 19.99 18.21 13.47
CA GLY A 125 18.65 17.93 12.93
C GLY A 125 18.01 19.22 12.44
N GLU A 126 17.68 19.33 11.15
CA GLU A 126 17.02 20.52 10.61
C GLU A 126 15.70 20.78 11.36
N THR A 127 15.56 21.99 11.91
CA THR A 127 14.28 22.61 12.23
C THR A 127 13.42 22.64 10.97
N LYS A 128 12.24 21.98 11.02
CA LYS A 128 11.20 22.03 9.98
C LYS A 128 11.13 23.40 9.31
N LYS A 129 11.51 23.49 8.04
CA LYS A 129 11.02 24.58 7.19
C LYS A 129 9.54 24.30 6.88
N PRO A 130 8.64 25.27 7.04
CA PRO A 130 7.25 25.11 6.60
C PRO A 130 7.25 24.73 5.12
N LEU A 131 6.50 23.69 4.78
CA LEU A 131 6.19 23.34 3.40
C LEU A 131 5.41 24.51 2.81
N ASP A 132 6.02 25.24 1.89
CA ASP A 132 5.34 26.21 1.05
C ASP A 132 4.50 25.40 0.05
N ILE A 133 3.19 25.37 0.28
CA ILE A 133 2.20 24.83 -0.65
C ILE A 133 1.60 26.05 -1.32
N ASP A 134 2.03 26.30 -2.56
CA ASP A 134 1.34 27.16 -3.52
C ASP A 134 0.49 26.29 -4.46
#